data_AF-A0A818E5H8-F1
#
_entry.id   AF-A0A818E5H8-F1
#
_cell.length_a   1.000
_cell.length_b   1.000
_cell.length_c   1.000
_cell.angle_alpha   90.00
_cell.angle_beta   90.00
_cell.angle_gamma   90.00
#
_symmetry.space_group_name_H-M   'P 1'
#
loop_
_entity.id
_entity.type
_entity.pdbx_description
1 polymer ?
#
loop_
_entity_poly.entity_id
_entity_poly.type
_entity_poly.pdbx_seq_one_letter_code
_entity_poly.pdbx_strand_id
1 'polypeptide(L)'
;MNALYNKADWKFYLRTPTFMKFYFQASSFAGVFRWKWPFIDIFFYTDNSTHIKSDIYIEKDIIFPLLLRPIATLWLPGPRNALRFFKKISEYYYSNLSFDDKCYLQKYSHRDEEEKYEQKVVNCAQLHNVYPYIQRICDNDYCNEYFMLNDITTLYVLKMTKDK
;
A
#
# COMPACT_ATOMS: atom_id res chain seq x y z
N MET A 1 18.84 -31.97 12.52
CA MET A 1 18.00 -31.13 11.65
C MET A 1 18.65 -29.75 11.57
N ASN A 2 19.46 -29.53 10.54
CA ASN A 2 20.19 -28.28 10.35
C ASN A 2 19.24 -27.23 9.76
N ALA A 3 19.11 -26.11 10.46
CA ALA A 3 18.39 -24.96 9.98
C ALA A 3 19.14 -24.36 8.79
N LEU A 4 18.69 -24.65 7.57
CA LEU A 4 19.00 -23.88 6.38
C LEU A 4 18.23 -22.56 6.46
N TYR A 5 18.59 -21.69 7.40
CA TYR A 5 18.43 -20.26 7.18
C TYR A 5 19.47 -19.88 6.13
N ASN A 6 19.14 -20.13 4.86
CA ASN A 6 19.85 -19.53 3.74
C ASN A 6 19.90 -18.05 4.03
N LYS A 7 21.10 -17.53 4.25
CA LYS A 7 21.38 -16.12 4.41
C LYS A 7 20.82 -15.44 3.17
N ALA A 8 19.65 -14.84 3.29
CA ALA A 8 19.07 -14.08 2.20
C ALA A 8 20.01 -12.89 2.02
N ASP A 9 20.90 -12.95 1.03
CA ASP A 9 21.82 -11.86 0.75
C ASP A 9 20.99 -10.75 0.10
N TRP A 10 20.70 -9.73 0.92
CA TRP A 10 19.96 -8.55 0.52
C TRP A 10 20.90 -7.56 -0.17
N LYS A 11 20.41 -6.88 -1.20
CA LYS A 11 21.15 -5.81 -1.87
C LYS A 11 20.37 -4.51 -1.83
N PHE A 12 21.07 -3.45 -1.46
CA PHE A 12 20.58 -2.09 -1.49
C PHE A 12 20.95 -1.44 -2.82
N TYR A 13 19.99 -0.76 -3.43
CA TYR A 13 20.24 0.08 -4.60
C TYR A 13 19.66 1.47 -4.35
N LEU A 14 20.55 2.43 -4.13
CA LEU A 14 20.20 3.85 -4.09
C LEU A 14 19.97 4.33 -5.53
N ARG A 15 18.72 4.67 -5.87
CA ARG A 15 18.39 5.16 -7.21
C ARG A 15 18.51 6.68 -7.29
N THR A 16 18.06 7.41 -6.27
CA THR A 16 18.18 8.87 -6.15
C THR A 16 18.37 9.28 -4.68
N PRO A 17 18.70 10.55 -4.36
CA PRO A 17 18.73 11.04 -2.98
C PRO A 17 17.39 10.93 -2.24
N THR A 18 16.28 10.85 -2.97
CA THR A 18 14.91 10.86 -2.43
C THR A 18 14.26 9.47 -2.39
N PHE A 19 14.91 8.45 -2.96
CA PHE A 19 14.30 7.13 -3.08
C PHE A 19 15.32 5.99 -3.20
N MET A 20 15.01 4.88 -2.51
CA MET A 20 15.79 3.66 -2.47
C MET A 20 14.97 2.45 -2.92
N LYS A 21 15.66 1.48 -3.55
CA LYS A 21 15.12 0.15 -3.81
C LYS A 21 15.84 -0.90 -2.98
N PHE A 22 15.08 -1.81 -2.41
CA PHE A 22 15.57 -2.95 -1.64
C PHE A 22 15.10 -4.26 -2.28
N TYR A 23 16.01 -5.16 -2.60
CA TYR A 23 15.69 -6.42 -3.28
C TYR A 23 16.64 -7.56 -2.90
N PHE A 24 16.21 -8.79 -3.17
CA PHE A 24 17.05 -9.97 -2.98
C PHE A 24 18.11 -10.07 -4.09
N GLN A 25 19.36 -10.35 -3.71
CA GLN A 25 20.44 -10.47 -4.69
C GLN A 25 20.21 -11.65 -5.65
N ALA A 26 19.58 -12.73 -5.20
CA ALA A 26 19.28 -13.91 -6.01
C ALA A 26 18.12 -13.70 -7.03
N SER A 27 17.37 -12.60 -6.94
CA SER A 27 16.23 -12.34 -7.81
C SER A 27 16.61 -12.06 -9.27
N SER A 28 15.64 -12.16 -10.18
CA SER A 28 15.77 -11.74 -11.57
C SER A 28 15.71 -10.22 -11.69
N PHE A 29 16.41 -9.65 -12.69
CA PHE A 29 16.29 -8.23 -13.00
C PHE A 29 14.84 -7.85 -13.35
N ALA A 30 14.44 -6.65 -12.94
CA ALA A 30 13.16 -6.08 -13.31
C ALA A 30 13.29 -5.42 -14.68
N GLY A 31 12.89 -6.13 -15.75
CA GLY A 31 13.11 -5.70 -17.13
C GLY A 31 14.58 -5.41 -17.44
N VAL A 32 14.84 -4.22 -17.99
CA VAL A 32 16.20 -3.73 -18.34
C VAL A 32 16.89 -2.96 -17.21
N PHE A 33 16.27 -2.86 -16.03
CA PHE A 33 16.78 -2.03 -14.95
C PHE A 33 17.83 -2.75 -14.09
N ARG A 34 18.61 -1.93 -13.36
CA ARG A 34 19.72 -2.43 -12.51
C ARG A 34 19.26 -3.09 -11.20
N TRP A 35 17.98 -3.00 -10.87
CA TRP A 35 17.38 -3.64 -9.70
C TRP A 35 16.62 -4.90 -10.08
N LYS A 36 16.23 -5.67 -9.07
CA LYS A 36 15.66 -7.01 -9.24
C LYS A 36 14.26 -7.09 -8.64
N TRP A 37 13.40 -7.94 -9.21
CA TRP A 37 12.04 -8.19 -8.74
C TRP A 37 11.94 -9.50 -7.94
N PRO A 38 11.20 -9.56 -6.82
CA PRO A 38 10.48 -8.45 -6.17
C PRO A 38 11.42 -7.47 -5.44
N PHE A 39 10.96 -6.23 -5.31
CA PHE A 39 11.64 -5.17 -4.56
C PHE A 39 10.67 -4.39 -3.67
N ILE A 40 11.23 -3.66 -2.70
CA ILE A 40 10.54 -2.66 -1.89
C ILE A 40 11.08 -1.29 -2.28
N ASP A 41 10.18 -0.36 -2.54
CA ASP A 41 10.51 1.06 -2.73
C ASP A 41 10.40 1.80 -1.40
N ILE A 42 11.45 2.54 -1.05
CA ILE A 42 11.52 3.40 0.14
C ILE A 42 11.61 4.84 -0.35
N PHE A 43 10.59 5.63 -0.01
CA PHE A 43 10.52 7.04 -0.36
C PHE A 43 10.87 7.88 0.86
N PHE A 44 11.86 8.75 0.72
CA PHE A 44 12.18 9.74 1.75
C PHE A 44 11.25 10.93 1.62
N TYR A 45 10.96 11.56 2.76
CA TYR A 45 10.15 12.76 2.80
C TYR A 45 10.82 13.83 3.65
N THR A 46 10.45 15.07 3.37
CA THR A 46 10.69 16.23 4.23
C THR A 46 9.38 16.65 4.85
N ASP A 47 9.42 17.46 5.89
CA ASP A 47 8.20 17.89 6.57
C ASP A 47 8.28 19.34 7.06
N ASN A 48 7.11 19.91 7.28
CA ASN A 48 6.94 21.16 8.01
C ASN A 48 5.98 20.95 9.19
N SER A 49 5.48 22.00 9.84
CA SER A 49 4.61 21.86 11.02
C SER A 49 3.32 21.09 10.75
N THR A 50 2.79 21.10 9.52
CA THR A 50 1.46 20.56 9.20
C THR A 50 1.45 19.47 8.14
N HIS A 51 2.50 19.36 7.31
CA HIS A 51 2.54 18.46 6.16
C HIS A 51 3.82 17.65 6.09
N ILE A 52 3.71 16.48 5.49
CA ILE A 52 4.80 15.72 4.90
C ILE A 52 4.84 16.02 3.40
N LYS A 53 6.05 16.16 2.86
CA LYS A 53 6.34 16.34 1.44
C LYS A 53 7.30 15.25 0.96
N SER A 54 6.81 14.38 0.09
CA SER A 54 7.61 13.52 -0.79
C SER A 54 7.43 14.02 -2.24
N ASP A 55 6.87 13.18 -3.12
CA ASP A 55 6.35 13.59 -4.43
C ASP A 55 5.00 14.29 -4.32
N ILE A 56 4.30 14.07 -3.19
CA ILE A 56 3.01 14.66 -2.85
C ILE A 56 3.06 15.35 -1.48
N TYR A 57 2.17 16.33 -1.29
CA TYR A 57 1.97 17.00 0.00
C TYR A 57 0.79 16.36 0.72
N ILE A 58 1.03 15.82 1.91
CA ILE A 58 0.00 15.16 2.72
C ILE A 58 -0.01 15.78 4.12
N GLU A 59 -1.20 16.11 4.60
CA GLU A 59 -1.39 16.61 5.95
C GLU A 59 -0.94 15.56 6.99
N LYS A 60 -0.19 16.00 8.01
CA LYS A 60 0.36 15.12 9.05
C LYS A 60 -0.71 14.42 9.87
N ASP A 61 -1.88 15.03 10.05
CA ASP A 61 -3.02 14.46 10.78
C ASP A 61 -3.61 13.21 10.10
N ILE A 62 -3.45 13.09 8.77
CA ILE A 62 -3.85 11.90 8.00
C ILE A 62 -2.94 10.72 8.33
N ILE A 63 -1.65 11.00 8.56
CA ILE A 63 -0.61 9.97 8.74
C ILE A 63 -0.42 9.64 10.22
N PHE A 64 -0.34 10.64 11.09
CA PHE A 64 0.09 10.50 12.47
C PHE A 64 -1.06 10.63 13.50
N PRO A 65 -0.92 9.98 14.69
CA PRO A 65 0.09 8.97 15.00
C PRO A 65 -0.06 7.71 14.13
N LEU A 66 1.04 7.01 13.86
CA LEU A 66 0.97 5.76 13.10
C LEU A 66 0.19 4.71 13.89
N LEU A 67 -0.63 3.93 13.19
CA LEU A 67 -1.38 2.81 13.76
C LEU A 67 -0.88 1.51 13.16
N LEU A 68 -0.80 0.45 13.97
CA LEU A 68 -0.45 -0.86 13.45
C LEU A 68 -1.58 -1.38 12.56
N ARG A 69 -1.23 -1.76 11.33
CA ARG A 69 -2.15 -2.32 10.34
C ARG A 69 -1.63 -3.67 9.85
N PRO A 70 -2.51 -4.66 9.61
CA PRO A 70 -2.09 -5.97 9.14
C PRO A 70 -1.69 -5.90 7.67
N ILE A 71 -0.54 -6.48 7.34
CA ILE A 71 -0.07 -6.76 5.98
C ILE A 71 0.38 -8.22 5.95
N ALA A 72 -0.45 -9.09 5.36
CA ALA A 72 -0.30 -10.54 5.43
C ALA A 72 -0.18 -11.01 6.90
N THR A 73 0.96 -11.58 7.29
CA THR A 73 1.22 -12.06 8.66
C THR A 73 1.90 -11.01 9.55
N LEU A 74 2.21 -9.82 9.02
CA LEU A 74 2.93 -8.76 9.72
C LEU A 74 1.98 -7.67 10.19
N TRP A 75 2.32 -7.04 11.31
CA TRP A 75 1.69 -5.81 11.80
C TRP A 75 2.69 -4.67 11.65
N LEU A 76 2.40 -3.75 10.74
CA LEU A 76 3.32 -2.68 10.40
C LEU A 76 2.70 -1.31 10.67
N PRO A 77 3.50 -0.29 11.03
CA PRO A 77 3.01 1.07 11.16
C PRO A 77 2.44 1.57 9.83
N GLY A 78 1.20 2.01 9.84
CA GLY A 78 0.53 2.63 8.70
C GLY A 78 -0.14 3.95 9.08
N PRO A 79 -0.63 4.71 8.09
CA PRO A 79 -1.33 5.96 8.34
C PRO A 79 -2.52 5.79 9.28
N ARG A 80 -2.72 6.77 10.17
CA ARG A 80 -3.91 6.86 11.03
C ARG A 80 -5.19 6.72 10.21
N ASN A 81 -5.36 7.57 9.20
CA ASN A 81 -6.50 7.53 8.29
C ASN A 81 -6.06 7.03 6.90
N ALA A 82 -5.96 5.70 6.78
CA ALA A 82 -5.57 5.04 5.54
C ALA A 82 -6.50 5.38 4.36
N LEU A 83 -7.82 5.50 4.58
CA LEU A 83 -8.75 5.84 3.52
C LEU A 83 -8.48 7.24 2.95
N ARG A 84 -8.33 8.26 3.81
CA ARG A 84 -8.02 9.63 3.36
C ARG A 84 -6.65 9.71 2.71
N PHE A 85 -5.67 8.95 3.22
CA PHE A 85 -4.35 8.80 2.60
C PHE A 85 -4.43 8.24 1.17
N PHE A 86 -5.15 7.12 0.97
CA PHE A 86 -5.33 6.54 -0.37
C PHE A 86 -6.11 7.45 -1.32
N LYS A 87 -7.15 8.15 -0.84
CA LYS A 87 -7.88 9.14 -1.64
C LYS A 87 -6.95 10.25 -2.13
N LYS A 88 -6.13 10.83 -1.25
CA LYS A 88 -5.14 11.86 -1.61
C LYS A 88 -4.12 11.37 -2.64
N ILE A 89 -3.55 10.18 -2.44
CA ILE A 89 -2.62 9.58 -3.41
C ILE A 89 -3.30 9.44 -4.77
N SER A 90 -4.54 8.95 -4.78
CA SER A 90 -5.19 8.73 -6.05
C SER A 90 -5.65 10.00 -6.75
N GLU A 91 -6.09 11.01 -6.02
CA GLU A 91 -6.42 12.32 -6.59
C GLU A 91 -5.20 12.87 -7.34
N TYR A 92 -4.00 12.69 -6.78
CA TYR A 92 -2.76 13.13 -7.39
C TYR A 92 -2.36 12.30 -8.62
N TYR A 93 -2.35 10.97 -8.53
CA TYR A 93 -1.80 10.12 -9.60
C TYR A 93 -2.82 9.71 -10.68
N TYR A 94 -4.12 9.70 -10.37
CA TYR A 94 -5.12 9.04 -11.21
C TYR A 94 -6.35 9.89 -11.53
N SER A 95 -6.34 11.21 -11.27
CA SER A 95 -7.38 12.14 -11.71
C SER A 95 -8.81 11.75 -11.28
N ASN A 96 -9.05 11.67 -9.97
CA ASN A 96 -10.38 11.49 -9.35
C ASN A 96 -11.13 10.19 -9.75
N LEU A 97 -10.42 9.08 -9.86
CA LEU A 97 -11.06 7.77 -9.87
C LEU A 97 -11.85 7.56 -8.56
N SER A 98 -13.08 7.05 -8.66
CA SER A 98 -13.90 6.74 -7.48
C SER A 98 -13.40 5.47 -6.81
N PHE A 99 -12.86 5.56 -5.59
CA PHE A 99 -12.32 4.41 -4.84
C PHE A 99 -13.37 3.64 -4.06
N ASP A 100 -14.55 4.21 -3.88
CA ASP A 100 -15.47 3.67 -2.90
C ASP A 100 -16.04 2.31 -3.39
N ASP A 101 -16.31 2.16 -4.70
CA ASP A 101 -16.90 0.94 -5.28
C ASP A 101 -16.17 0.38 -6.51
N LYS A 102 -15.06 1.00 -6.94
CA LYS A 102 -14.33 0.59 -8.16
C LYS A 102 -12.91 0.14 -7.85
N CYS A 103 -12.56 -0.98 -8.48
CA CYS A 103 -11.25 -1.61 -8.37
C CYS A 103 -10.54 -1.52 -9.72
N TYR A 104 -9.24 -1.24 -9.68
CA TYR A 104 -8.46 -0.84 -10.85
C TYR A 104 -7.27 -1.78 -11.06
N LEU A 105 -7.13 -2.30 -12.27
CA LEU A 105 -5.87 -2.88 -12.73
C LEU A 105 -4.97 -1.77 -13.26
N GLN A 106 -3.79 -1.65 -12.68
CA GLN A 106 -2.77 -0.69 -13.12
C GLN A 106 -2.14 -1.13 -14.44
N LYS A 107 -1.78 -0.17 -15.29
CA LYS A 107 -1.14 -0.42 -16.60
C LYS A 107 0.29 -0.93 -16.47
N TYR A 108 0.98 -0.48 -15.42
CA TYR A 108 2.40 -0.69 -15.20
C TYR A 108 2.67 -2.04 -14.51
N SER A 109 3.55 -2.85 -15.10
CA SER A 109 4.07 -4.07 -14.49
C SER A 109 5.35 -3.74 -13.73
N HIS A 110 5.33 -3.72 -12.40
CA HIS A 110 6.57 -3.55 -11.61
C HIS A 110 7.55 -4.71 -11.73
N ARG A 111 7.08 -5.89 -12.17
CA ARG A 111 7.96 -7.04 -12.44
C ARG A 111 8.89 -6.77 -13.62
N ASP A 112 8.36 -6.11 -14.63
CA ASP A 112 9.07 -5.84 -15.89
C ASP A 112 9.49 -4.38 -16.03
N GLU A 113 9.02 -3.52 -15.11
CA GLU A 113 9.21 -2.07 -15.10
C GLU A 113 8.81 -1.40 -16.43
N GLU A 114 7.68 -1.85 -16.99
CA GLU A 114 7.11 -1.30 -18.22
C GLU A 114 5.57 -1.35 -18.21
N GLU A 115 4.93 -0.51 -19.04
CA GLU A 115 3.49 -0.59 -19.27
C GLU A 115 3.16 -1.84 -20.09
N LYS A 116 2.43 -2.78 -19.49
CA LYS A 116 2.05 -4.05 -20.12
C LYS A 116 0.56 -4.24 -20.31
N TYR A 117 -0.23 -3.54 -19.51
CA TYR A 117 -1.66 -3.83 -19.39
C TYR A 117 -2.47 -2.61 -19.78
N GLU A 118 -3.63 -2.87 -20.36
CA GLU A 118 -4.68 -1.85 -20.41
C GLU A 118 -5.28 -1.67 -19.01
N GLN A 119 -5.62 -0.44 -18.69
CA GLN A 119 -6.30 -0.13 -17.43
C GLN A 119 -7.70 -0.74 -17.46
N LYS A 120 -7.99 -1.61 -16.50
CA LYS A 120 -9.31 -2.23 -16.35
C LYS A 120 -9.97 -1.72 -15.08
N VAL A 121 -11.27 -1.48 -15.17
CA VAL A 121 -12.09 -1.00 -14.05
C VAL A 121 -13.24 -1.97 -13.86
N VAL A 122 -13.39 -2.48 -12.65
CA VAL A 122 -14.52 -3.35 -12.26
C VAL A 122 -15.18 -2.82 -11.00
N ASN A 123 -16.39 -3.27 -10.73
CA ASN A 123 -16.97 -3.06 -9.40
C ASN A 123 -16.21 -3.96 -8.41
N CYS A 124 -15.73 -3.39 -7.29
CA CYS A 124 -14.96 -4.14 -6.29
C CYS A 124 -15.74 -5.34 -5.74
N ALA A 125 -17.07 -5.28 -5.67
CA ALA A 125 -17.91 -6.40 -5.23
C ALA A 125 -17.70 -7.67 -6.07
N GLN A 126 -17.32 -7.54 -7.35
CA GLN A 126 -17.02 -8.70 -8.21
C GLN A 126 -15.74 -9.43 -7.79
N LEU A 127 -14.88 -8.78 -7.00
CA LEU A 127 -13.59 -9.31 -6.54
C LEU A 127 -13.62 -9.81 -5.10
N HIS A 128 -14.70 -9.62 -4.35
CA HIS A 128 -14.78 -9.99 -2.92
C HIS A 128 -14.55 -11.48 -2.65
N ASN A 129 -14.87 -12.35 -3.62
CA ASN A 129 -14.64 -13.80 -3.55
C ASN A 129 -13.23 -14.24 -3.95
N VAL A 130 -12.38 -13.30 -4.40
CA VAL A 130 -11.04 -13.58 -4.92
C VAL A 130 -9.98 -12.90 -4.05
N TYR A 131 -10.24 -11.64 -3.67
CA TYR A 131 -9.30 -10.84 -2.89
C TYR A 131 -9.93 -10.41 -1.57
N PRO A 132 -9.15 -10.49 -0.46
CA PRO A 132 -9.55 -9.83 0.78
C PRO A 132 -9.75 -8.34 0.58
N TYR A 133 -10.71 -7.76 1.31
CA TYR A 133 -11.05 -6.35 1.22
C TYR A 133 -11.36 -5.76 2.59
N ILE A 134 -11.41 -4.42 2.67
CA ILE A 134 -11.77 -3.71 3.90
C ILE A 134 -13.21 -3.23 3.79
N GLN A 135 -14.06 -3.67 4.72
CA GLN A 135 -15.39 -3.10 4.92
C GLN A 135 -15.33 -2.11 6.07
N ARG A 136 -15.78 -0.87 5.85
CA ARG A 136 -15.80 0.16 6.90
C ARG A 136 -17.24 0.43 7.34
N ILE A 137 -17.52 0.27 8.62
CA ILE A 137 -18.82 0.58 9.24
C ILE A 137 -18.57 1.62 10.33
N CYS A 138 -19.17 2.80 10.18
CA CYS A 138 -19.01 3.90 11.12
C CYS A 138 -20.33 4.21 11.83
N ASP A 139 -20.23 4.54 13.11
CA ASP A 139 -21.29 5.14 13.92
C ASP A 139 -20.98 6.64 14.16
N ASN A 140 -21.55 7.22 15.23
CA ASN A 140 -21.32 8.62 15.57
C ASN A 140 -19.90 8.89 16.11
N ASP A 141 -19.29 7.91 16.77
CA ASP A 141 -18.07 8.08 17.57
C ASP A 141 -16.89 7.24 17.04
N TYR A 142 -17.17 6.15 16.33
CA TYR A 142 -16.20 5.16 15.90
C TYR A 142 -16.41 4.72 14.45
N CYS A 143 -15.32 4.24 13.85
CA CYS A 143 -15.32 3.50 12.60
C CYS A 143 -14.63 2.16 12.81
N ASN A 144 -15.34 1.08 12.53
CA ASN A 144 -14.78 -0.27 12.49
C ASN A 144 -14.39 -0.60 11.05
N GLU A 145 -13.16 -1.07 10.88
CA GLU A 145 -12.66 -1.64 9.63
C GLU A 145 -12.57 -3.16 9.79
N TYR A 146 -13.34 -3.89 9.00
CA TYR A 146 -13.35 -5.34 8.95
C TYR A 146 -12.52 -5.78 7.75
N PHE A 147 -11.46 -6.55 8.00
CA PHE A 147 -10.72 -7.19 6.91
C PHE A 147 -11.43 -8.49 6.55
N MET A 148 -12.15 -8.45 5.43
CA MET A 148 -13.08 -9.48 4.99
C MET A 148 -12.45 -10.38 3.93
N LEU A 149 -12.80 -11.65 3.95
CA LEU A 149 -12.55 -12.63 2.91
C LEU A 149 -13.89 -13.28 2.51
N ASN A 150 -14.22 -13.23 1.22
CA ASN A 150 -15.42 -13.83 0.62
C ASN A 150 -16.74 -13.38 1.26
N ASP A 151 -16.84 -12.13 1.70
CA ASP A 151 -18.02 -11.52 2.37
C ASP A 151 -18.46 -12.15 3.71
N ILE A 152 -17.95 -13.33 4.07
CA ILE A 152 -18.40 -14.09 5.24
C ILE A 152 -17.34 -14.21 6.33
N THR A 153 -16.06 -14.13 5.99
CA THR A 153 -14.97 -14.37 6.95
C THR A 153 -14.31 -13.05 7.32
N THR A 154 -14.42 -12.67 8.58
CA THR A 154 -13.64 -11.56 9.13
C THR A 154 -12.30 -12.07 9.65
N LEU A 155 -11.21 -11.59 9.06
CA LEU A 155 -9.84 -11.94 9.47
C LEU A 155 -9.38 -11.08 10.66
N TYR A 156 -9.66 -9.77 10.62
CA TYR A 156 -9.36 -8.83 11.71
C TYR A 156 -10.39 -7.70 11.77
N VAL A 157 -10.53 -7.09 12.94
CA VAL A 157 -11.32 -5.86 13.15
C VAL A 157 -10.43 -4.79 13.75
N LEU A 158 -10.38 -3.63 13.11
CA LEU A 158 -9.73 -2.44 13.63
C LEU A 158 -10.80 -1.42 14.03
N LYS A 159 -10.87 -1.12 15.33
CA LYS A 159 -11.73 -0.06 15.84
C LYS A 159 -10.94 1.24 15.92
N MET A 160 -11.42 2.26 15.24
CA MET A 160 -10.84 3.60 15.24
C MET A 160 -11.86 4.60 15.77
N THR A 161 -11.38 5.65 16.44
CA THR A 161 -12.21 6.84 16.69
C THR A 161 -12.52 7.50 15.35
N LYS A 162 -13.77 7.94 15.17
CA LYS A 162 -14.17 8.70 13.98
C LYS A 162 -13.36 10.00 13.94
N ASP A 163 -12.77 10.28 12.79
CA ASP A 163 -12.10 11.57 12.60
C ASP A 163 -13.16 12.68 12.67
N LYS A 164 -12.97 13.64 13.58
CA LYS A 164 -13.78 14.85 13.66
C LYS A 164 -13.54 15.75 12.46
#